data_AF-A0A1G0XVC3-F1
#
_entry.id   AF-A0A1G0XVC3-F1
#
_cell.length_a   1.000
_cell.length_b   1.000
_cell.length_c   1.000
_cell.angle_alpha   90.00
_cell.angle_beta   90.00
_cell.angle_gamma   90.00
#
_symmetry.space_group_name_H-M   'P 1'
#
loop_
_entity.id
_entity.type
_entity.pdbx_description
1 polymer ?
#
loop_
_entity_poly.entity_id
_entity_poly.type
_entity_poly.pdbx_seq_one_letter_code
_entity_poly.pdbx_strand_id
1 'polypeptide(L)'
;MEAVKAITLSVILAISGWFNDGLKNLEAKKYDAAIADLTKVCEKDVPGNKFRELAFFFRAQAYFEKGDKEKAFADMIAMLRMQPGKELADQGRELYLKWGGAPEKLRPELSPKAVWAKFMEAAKKGDLKEVKELSTGKWKELYLEEMVGDDEDTLKAIHEQFSLFKPLEETIGENENAEKAFLTFQVQGGDITFNMGFVLDSKQNRWLISTIDEKFMRGEIDADMENLPQGNLNKLKQIGLALRMYSQEYKEQFPPKLDDLKEGGYLENEDMYIWTNSEDGKKFPFVYCPGLKESDSVEKMIVAAPAAVDGWREVLFIDGHAEKMDEEKFKEAAAKQGWKFKGLVKKEDIPAMKQDEIRALVKKLGDSDSTVRAETKKKIVKLGIDAFPVLEEFTNDPDPEIRLEVKNILKGK
;
A
#
# COMPACT_ATOMS: atom_id res chain seq x y z
N MET A 1 1.44 -14.08 28.88
CA MET A 1 2.17 -13.54 30.05
C MET A 1 3.33 -14.48 30.35
N GLU A 2 4.39 -14.02 31.01
CA GLU A 2 5.64 -14.76 31.34
C GLU A 2 6.84 -14.66 30.36
N ALA A 3 7.08 -13.48 29.77
CA ALA A 3 8.45 -13.11 29.36
C ALA A 3 8.77 -11.62 29.60
N VAL A 4 7.99 -10.94 30.45
CA VAL A 4 8.45 -9.67 31.02
C VAL A 4 9.47 -10.06 32.08
N LYS A 5 10.74 -10.04 31.65
CA LYS A 5 11.96 -10.27 32.45
C LYS A 5 11.72 -9.84 33.89
N ALA A 6 11.93 -10.74 34.84
CA ALA A 6 12.14 -10.38 36.23
C ALA A 6 13.40 -9.50 36.30
N ILE A 7 13.23 -8.20 36.10
CA ILE A 7 14.24 -7.19 36.40
C ILE A 7 14.38 -7.23 37.92
N THR A 8 15.48 -7.79 38.41
CA THR A 8 15.68 -7.90 39.85
C THR A 8 15.96 -6.53 40.44
N LEU A 9 15.42 -6.25 41.62
CA LEU A 9 15.73 -5.04 42.41
C LEU A 9 17.25 -4.78 42.51
N SER A 10 18.05 -5.86 42.55
CA SER A 10 19.51 -5.79 42.55
C SER A 10 20.09 -5.13 41.29
N VAL A 11 19.51 -5.34 40.10
CA VAL A 11 19.97 -4.71 38.85
C VAL A 11 19.67 -3.21 38.87
N ILE A 12 18.49 -2.82 39.34
CA ILE A 12 18.12 -1.40 39.45
C ILE A 12 19.00 -0.67 40.47
N LEU A 13 19.27 -1.31 41.62
CA LEU A 13 20.20 -0.77 42.63
C LEU A 13 21.62 -0.62 42.09
N ALA A 14 22.12 -1.61 41.34
CA ALA A 14 23.44 -1.54 40.71
C ALA A 14 23.52 -0.40 39.69
N ILE A 15 22.50 -0.25 38.84
CA ILE A 15 22.40 0.86 37.87
C ILE A 15 22.43 2.22 38.58
N SER A 16 21.63 2.40 39.63
CA SER A 16 21.60 3.62 40.41
C SER A 16 22.94 3.92 41.09
N GLY A 17 23.60 2.88 41.62
CA GLY A 17 24.95 2.99 42.20
C GLY A 17 25.98 3.47 41.18
N TRP A 18 26.09 2.81 40.03
CA TRP A 18 27.02 3.21 38.97
C TRP A 18 26.71 4.60 38.43
N PHE A 19 25.43 4.96 38.30
CA PHE A 19 25.03 6.29 37.86
C PHE A 19 25.51 7.37 38.83
N ASN A 20 25.27 7.18 40.13
CA ASN A 20 25.70 8.11 41.18
C ASN A 20 27.23 8.22 41.26
N ASP A 21 27.95 7.10 41.16
CA ASP A 21 29.41 7.09 41.12
C ASP A 21 29.94 7.84 39.90
N GLY A 22 29.31 7.64 38.75
CA GLY A 22 29.60 8.37 37.51
C GLY A 22 29.43 9.88 37.66
N LEU A 23 28.31 10.34 38.24
CA LEU A 23 28.07 11.76 38.53
C LEU A 23 29.11 12.35 39.49
N LYS A 24 29.40 11.65 40.59
CA LYS A 24 30.40 12.10 41.58
C LYS A 24 31.80 12.20 40.95
N ASN A 25 32.16 11.26 40.10
CA ASN A 25 33.43 11.29 39.39
C ASN A 25 33.47 12.43 38.36
N LEU A 26 32.36 12.72 37.69
CA LEU A 26 32.24 13.85 36.78
C LEU A 26 32.40 15.19 37.50
N GLU A 27 31.72 15.38 38.64
CA GLU A 27 31.87 16.57 39.51
C GLU A 27 33.31 16.73 40.00
N ALA A 28 33.98 15.62 40.33
CA ALA A 28 35.38 15.60 40.71
C ALA A 28 36.36 15.75 39.53
N LYS A 29 35.86 15.97 38.29
CA LYS A 29 36.64 16.05 37.03
C LYS A 29 37.50 14.82 36.74
N LYS A 30 37.13 13.67 37.29
CA LYS A 30 37.77 12.36 37.04
C LYS A 30 37.11 11.72 35.83
N TYR A 31 37.35 12.30 34.65
CA TYR A 31 36.60 11.97 33.44
C TYR A 31 36.65 10.48 33.06
N ASP A 32 37.82 9.83 33.15
CA ASP A 32 37.94 8.39 32.84
C ASP A 32 37.11 7.51 33.77
N ALA A 33 37.10 7.82 35.06
CA ALA A 33 36.29 7.10 36.04
C ALA A 33 34.80 7.34 35.80
N ALA A 34 34.42 8.60 35.53
CA ALA A 34 33.03 8.95 35.20
C ALA A 34 32.55 8.19 33.94
N ILE A 35 33.37 8.16 32.89
CA ILE A 35 33.08 7.42 31.66
C ILE A 35 32.91 5.93 31.93
N ALA A 36 33.80 5.33 32.73
CA ALA A 36 33.73 3.90 33.04
C ALA A 36 32.44 3.55 33.80
N ASP A 37 32.06 4.34 34.81
CA ASP A 37 30.86 4.08 35.60
C ASP A 37 29.57 4.33 34.80
N LEU A 38 29.49 5.43 34.05
CA LEU A 38 28.34 5.71 33.17
C LEU A 38 28.22 4.69 32.03
N THR A 39 29.33 4.12 31.56
CA THR A 39 29.31 3.05 30.54
C THR A 39 28.59 1.81 31.05
N LYS A 40 28.82 1.41 32.30
CA LYS A 40 28.10 0.29 32.93
C LYS A 40 26.58 0.52 32.91
N VAL A 41 26.15 1.77 33.07
CA VAL A 41 24.73 2.15 32.97
C VAL A 41 24.23 2.07 31.52
N CYS A 42 24.98 2.63 30.56
CA CYS A 42 24.62 2.60 29.14
C CYS A 42 24.48 1.17 28.57
N GLU A 43 25.24 0.22 29.11
CA GLU A 43 25.20 -1.21 28.75
C GLU A 43 23.98 -1.96 29.31
N LYS A 44 23.22 -1.35 30.24
CA LYS A 44 21.99 -1.95 30.78
C LYS A 44 20.76 -1.37 30.09
N ASP A 45 20.09 -2.20 29.32
CA ASP A 45 18.78 -1.89 28.76
C ASP A 45 17.67 -2.45 29.68
N VAL A 46 17.12 -1.55 30.51
CA VAL A 46 16.04 -1.86 31.44
C VAL A 46 14.80 -1.08 31.01
N PRO A 47 13.76 -1.75 30.48
CA PRO A 47 12.53 -1.10 30.05
C PRO A 47 11.92 -0.21 31.13
N GLY A 48 11.51 1.00 30.76
CA GLY A 48 10.85 1.96 31.65
C GLY A 48 11.78 2.76 32.58
N ASN A 49 13.10 2.60 32.45
CA ASN A 49 14.07 3.29 33.30
C ASN A 49 14.82 4.42 32.54
N LYS A 50 14.86 5.61 33.13
CA LYS A 50 15.51 6.82 32.58
C LYS A 50 17.01 6.94 32.87
N PHE A 51 17.62 6.01 33.61
CA PHE A 51 19.06 6.08 33.89
C PHE A 51 19.91 5.98 32.63
N ARG A 52 19.45 5.25 31.61
CA ARG A 52 20.22 5.03 30.39
C ARG A 52 20.35 6.32 29.55
N GLU A 53 19.25 7.04 29.34
CA GLU A 53 19.25 8.34 28.66
C GLU A 53 20.10 9.38 29.42
N LEU A 54 19.98 9.44 30.75
CA LEU A 54 20.80 10.32 31.59
C LEU A 54 22.29 9.93 31.54
N ALA A 55 22.60 8.63 31.54
CA ALA A 55 23.99 8.18 31.49
C ALA A 55 24.67 8.58 30.17
N PHE A 56 23.98 8.46 29.03
CA PHE A 56 24.51 9.00 27.76
C PHE A 56 24.72 10.52 27.83
N PHE A 57 23.78 11.28 28.42
CA PHE A 57 23.92 12.73 28.58
C PHE A 57 25.15 13.11 29.41
N PHE A 58 25.34 12.53 30.59
CA PHE A 58 26.49 12.83 31.45
C PHE A 58 27.81 12.27 30.92
N ARG A 59 27.77 11.13 30.22
CA ARG A 59 28.98 10.55 29.61
C ARG A 59 29.44 11.38 28.42
N ALA A 60 28.49 11.95 27.65
CA ALA A 60 28.81 12.92 26.62
C ALA A 60 29.54 14.14 27.19
N GLN A 61 29.08 14.69 28.33
CA GLN A 61 29.77 15.79 29.00
C GLN A 61 31.18 15.37 29.47
N ALA A 62 31.32 14.18 30.06
CA ALA A 62 32.61 13.66 30.49
C ALA A 62 33.60 13.54 29.31
N TYR A 63 33.15 13.01 28.17
CA TYR A 63 33.95 12.94 26.95
C TYR A 63 34.31 14.34 26.42
N PHE A 64 33.36 15.27 26.39
CA PHE A 64 33.61 16.62 25.90
C PHE A 64 34.65 17.36 26.74
N GLU A 65 34.51 17.32 28.06
CA GLU A 65 35.44 17.94 29.01
C GLU A 65 36.83 17.28 29.00
N LYS A 66 36.90 15.98 28.68
CA LYS A 66 38.15 15.27 28.44
C LYS A 66 38.82 15.63 27.09
N GLY A 67 38.05 16.20 26.16
CA GLY A 67 38.50 16.56 24.80
C GLY A 67 38.12 15.57 23.71
N ASP A 68 37.45 14.47 24.03
CA ASP A 68 36.97 13.44 23.09
C ASP A 68 35.64 13.85 22.43
N LYS A 69 35.65 14.93 21.63
CA LYS A 69 34.44 15.54 21.07
C LYS A 69 33.59 14.60 20.22
N GLU A 70 34.20 13.73 19.41
CA GLU A 70 33.48 12.79 18.55
C GLU A 70 32.61 11.82 19.37
N LYS A 71 33.15 11.32 20.49
CA LYS A 71 32.40 10.44 21.40
C LYS A 71 31.32 11.20 22.14
N ALA A 72 31.59 12.45 22.53
CA ALA A 72 30.58 13.32 23.13
C ALA A 72 29.37 13.53 22.21
N PHE A 73 29.64 13.84 20.93
CA PHE A 73 28.60 14.00 19.92
C PHE A 73 27.83 12.70 19.68
N ALA A 74 28.51 11.57 19.59
CA ALA A 74 27.88 10.27 19.41
C ALA A 74 26.94 9.93 20.58
N ASP A 75 27.37 10.12 21.82
CA ASP A 75 26.55 9.86 23.01
C ASP A 75 25.37 10.83 23.10
N MET A 76 25.55 12.10 22.76
CA MET A 76 24.46 13.07 22.77
C MET A 76 23.40 12.76 21.71
N ILE A 77 23.82 12.35 20.51
CA ILE A 77 22.92 11.89 19.45
C ILE A 77 22.19 10.61 19.88
N ALA A 78 22.91 9.66 20.50
CA ALA A 78 22.32 8.43 21.01
C ALA A 78 21.24 8.72 22.06
N MET A 79 21.51 9.64 22.99
CA MET A 79 20.55 10.10 23.99
C MET A 79 19.29 10.68 23.33
N LEU A 80 19.45 11.61 22.38
CA LEU A 80 18.30 12.24 21.70
C LEU A 80 17.47 11.25 20.88
N ARG A 81 18.08 10.20 20.32
CA ARG A 81 17.38 9.12 19.61
C ARG A 81 16.48 8.29 20.53
N MET A 82 16.72 8.28 21.84
CA MET A 82 15.89 7.58 22.82
C MET A 82 14.59 8.33 23.14
N GLN A 83 14.35 9.50 22.54
CA GLN A 83 13.19 10.36 22.81
C GLN A 83 13.03 10.66 24.31
N PRO A 84 14.04 11.27 24.94
CA PRO A 84 13.98 11.63 26.35
C PRO A 84 12.87 12.66 26.60
N GLY A 85 12.55 12.91 27.86
CA GLY A 85 11.64 14.00 28.22
C GLY A 85 12.11 15.35 27.67
N LYS A 86 11.15 16.24 27.33
CA LYS A 86 11.40 17.51 26.62
C LYS A 86 12.55 18.33 27.19
N GLU A 87 12.60 18.49 28.51
CA GLU A 87 13.65 19.27 29.20
C GLU A 87 15.06 18.73 28.92
N LEU A 88 15.25 17.41 28.98
CA LEU A 88 16.53 16.77 28.72
C LEU A 88 16.88 16.82 27.22
N ALA A 89 15.87 16.70 26.35
CA ALA A 89 16.06 16.85 24.91
C ALA A 89 16.58 18.25 24.55
N ASP A 90 15.94 19.29 25.09
CA ASP A 90 16.29 20.69 24.82
C ASP A 90 17.72 21.00 25.31
N GLN A 91 18.06 20.58 26.54
CA GLN A 91 19.40 20.72 27.10
C GLN A 91 20.45 19.97 26.27
N GLY A 92 20.15 18.74 25.84
CA GLY A 92 21.07 17.94 25.04
C GLY A 92 21.37 18.58 23.68
N ARG A 93 20.35 19.13 23.02
CA ARG A 93 20.50 19.88 21.77
C ARG A 93 21.33 21.14 21.96
N GLU A 94 21.03 21.93 22.99
CA GLU A 94 21.77 23.15 23.29
C GLU A 94 23.25 22.86 23.49
N LEU A 95 23.58 21.86 24.32
CA LEU A 95 24.96 21.46 24.57
C LEU A 95 25.65 20.94 23.30
N TYR A 96 24.99 20.08 22.53
CA TYR A 96 25.53 19.55 21.27
C TYR A 96 25.96 20.68 20.33
N LEU A 97 25.10 21.67 20.13
CA LEU A 97 25.37 22.83 19.27
C LEU A 97 26.45 23.72 19.86
N LYS A 98 26.40 24.00 21.17
CA LYS A 98 27.42 24.78 21.89
C LYS A 98 28.81 24.16 21.79
N TRP A 99 28.88 22.84 21.75
CA TRP A 99 30.12 22.07 21.59
C TRP A 99 30.67 22.05 20.16
N GLY A 100 29.94 22.63 19.20
CA GLY A 100 30.29 22.68 17.77
C GLY A 100 29.79 21.46 16.99
N GLY A 101 28.81 20.73 17.52
CA GLY A 101 28.15 19.65 16.82
C GLY A 101 27.36 20.17 15.62
N ALA A 102 27.33 19.38 14.55
CA ALA A 102 26.72 19.77 13.29
C ALA A 102 25.19 19.59 13.36
N PRO A 103 24.37 20.66 13.24
CA PRO A 103 22.91 20.60 13.43
C PRO A 103 22.23 19.50 12.61
N GLU A 104 22.73 19.23 11.40
CA GLU A 104 22.23 18.23 10.47
C GLU A 104 22.39 16.77 10.96
N LYS A 105 23.22 16.54 11.98
CA LYS A 105 23.37 15.21 12.61
C LYS A 105 22.33 14.98 13.70
N LEU A 106 21.68 16.03 14.18
CA LEU A 106 20.58 15.91 15.14
C LEU A 106 19.31 15.50 14.40
N ARG A 107 18.49 14.66 15.04
CA ARG A 107 17.13 14.44 14.54
C ARG A 107 16.27 15.67 14.83
N PRO A 108 15.38 16.06 13.91
CA PRO A 108 14.35 17.05 14.17
C PRO A 108 13.55 16.77 15.43
N GLU A 109 12.99 17.82 16.03
CA GLU A 109 12.12 17.69 17.20
C GLU A 109 10.83 16.93 16.91
N LEU A 110 10.19 17.24 15.79
CA LEU A 110 9.01 16.52 15.34
C LEU A 110 9.42 15.31 14.52
N SER A 111 8.84 14.15 14.80
CA SER A 111 8.97 12.98 13.93
C SER A 111 8.17 13.18 12.63
N PRO A 112 8.40 12.39 11.58
CA PRO A 112 7.56 12.39 10.37
C PRO A 112 6.06 12.25 10.70
N LYS A 113 5.71 11.37 11.64
CA LYS A 113 4.33 11.21 12.12
C LYS A 113 3.77 12.48 12.78
N ALA A 114 4.58 13.17 13.59
CA ALA A 114 4.16 14.42 14.21
C ALA A 114 4.03 15.56 13.19
N VAL A 115 4.92 15.63 12.20
CA VAL A 115 4.81 16.57 11.07
C VAL A 115 3.54 16.31 10.26
N TRP A 116 3.22 15.03 9.99
CA TRP A 116 1.97 14.66 9.33
C TRP A 116 0.72 15.08 10.14
N ALA A 117 0.71 14.83 11.45
CA ALA A 117 -0.39 15.27 12.30
C ALA A 117 -0.57 16.80 12.26
N LYS A 118 0.54 17.54 12.26
CA LYS A 118 0.52 19.00 12.12
C LYS A 118 -0.01 19.44 10.76
N PHE A 119 0.38 18.77 9.69
CA PHE A 119 -0.16 18.99 8.35
C PHE A 119 -1.67 18.79 8.31
N MET A 120 -2.18 17.69 8.89
CA MET A 120 -3.61 17.39 8.91
C MET A 120 -4.41 18.44 9.68
N GLU A 121 -3.89 18.96 10.80
CA GLU A 121 -4.51 20.05 11.55
C GLU A 121 -4.54 21.38 10.78
N ALA A 122 -3.48 21.69 10.04
CA ALA A 122 -3.44 22.87 9.16
C ALA A 122 -4.44 22.71 7.99
N ALA A 123 -4.47 21.54 7.35
CA ALA A 123 -5.39 21.24 6.25
C ALA A 123 -6.85 21.33 6.69
N LYS A 124 -7.19 20.81 7.88
CA LYS A 124 -8.53 20.93 8.49
C LYS A 124 -8.99 22.38 8.65
N LYS A 125 -8.04 23.28 8.94
CA LYS A 125 -8.30 24.71 9.12
C LYS A 125 -8.29 25.49 7.81
N GLY A 126 -7.90 24.87 6.69
CA GLY A 126 -7.67 25.56 5.42
C GLY A 126 -6.40 26.41 5.40
N ASP A 127 -5.42 26.19 6.29
CA ASP A 127 -4.19 26.99 6.34
C ASP A 127 -3.22 26.60 5.21
N LEU A 128 -3.48 27.13 4.02
CA LEU A 128 -2.68 26.93 2.81
C LEU A 128 -1.21 27.28 3.00
N LYS A 129 -0.91 28.28 3.83
CA LYS A 129 0.46 28.73 4.07
C LYS A 129 1.22 27.66 4.86
N GLU A 130 0.66 27.20 5.98
CA GLU A 130 1.30 26.22 6.84
C GLU A 130 1.47 24.87 6.12
N VAL A 131 0.47 24.40 5.35
CA VAL A 131 0.61 23.15 4.58
C VAL A 131 1.68 23.25 3.49
N LYS A 132 1.81 24.40 2.81
CA LYS A 132 2.86 24.66 1.80
C LYS A 132 4.26 24.77 2.43
N GLU A 133 4.36 25.23 3.67
CA GLU A 133 5.61 25.25 4.42
C GLU A 133 6.00 23.83 4.87
N LEU A 134 5.06 22.98 5.29
CA LEU A 134 5.33 21.60 5.72
C LEU A 134 5.65 20.62 4.58
N SER A 135 5.63 21.10 3.33
CA SER A 135 5.65 20.27 2.12
C SER A 135 6.77 20.67 1.15
N THR A 136 7.26 19.70 0.37
CA THR A 136 8.28 19.89 -0.67
C THR A 136 8.18 18.81 -1.76
N GLY A 137 9.03 18.90 -2.78
CA GLY A 137 9.17 17.90 -3.85
C GLY A 137 7.87 17.62 -4.61
N LYS A 138 7.75 16.39 -5.15
CA LYS A 138 6.59 15.95 -5.94
C LYS A 138 5.27 16.12 -5.18
N TRP A 139 5.28 15.93 -3.86
CA TRP A 139 4.08 16.14 -3.05
C TRP A 139 3.58 17.58 -3.14
N LYS A 140 4.48 18.56 -3.00
CA LYS A 140 4.11 19.97 -3.10
C LYS A 140 3.70 20.35 -4.52
N GLU A 141 4.51 19.99 -5.51
CA GLU A 141 4.29 20.36 -6.91
C GLU A 141 2.98 19.79 -7.45
N LEU A 142 2.80 18.46 -7.36
CA LEU A 142 1.67 17.78 -8.01
C LEU A 142 0.39 17.82 -7.18
N TYR A 143 0.51 17.75 -5.84
CA TYR A 143 -0.67 17.59 -4.99
C TYR A 143 -1.15 18.94 -4.44
N LEU A 144 -0.25 19.78 -3.92
CA LEU A 144 -0.66 21.06 -3.34
C LEU A 144 -0.77 22.19 -4.37
N GLU A 145 0.14 22.28 -5.33
CA GLU A 145 0.13 23.40 -6.27
C GLU A 145 -0.80 23.14 -7.47
N GLU A 146 -0.79 21.94 -8.04
CA GLU A 146 -1.65 21.60 -9.18
C GLU A 146 -3.09 21.22 -8.78
N MET A 147 -3.29 20.36 -7.76
CA MET A 147 -4.65 19.92 -7.39
C MET A 147 -5.36 20.89 -6.44
N VAL A 148 -4.69 21.41 -5.41
CA VAL A 148 -5.29 22.35 -4.44
C VAL A 148 -5.20 23.80 -4.91
N GLY A 149 -4.06 24.20 -5.45
CA GLY A 149 -3.79 25.59 -5.81
C GLY A 149 -3.83 26.52 -4.59
N ASP A 150 -4.76 27.48 -4.63
CA ASP A 150 -5.03 28.45 -3.56
C ASP A 150 -6.47 28.31 -3.01
N ASP A 151 -7.10 27.15 -3.20
CA ASP A 151 -8.46 26.89 -2.71
C ASP A 151 -8.46 26.17 -1.35
N GLU A 152 -8.96 26.87 -0.33
CA GLU A 152 -9.07 26.35 1.04
C GLU A 152 -10.07 25.20 1.14
N ASP A 153 -11.13 25.18 0.32
CA ASP A 153 -12.15 24.14 0.40
C ASP A 153 -11.66 22.82 -0.19
N THR A 154 -10.91 22.87 -1.31
CA THR A 154 -10.18 21.70 -1.83
C THR A 154 -9.17 21.17 -0.81
N LEU A 155 -8.50 22.03 -0.05
CA LEU A 155 -7.60 21.59 1.03
C LEU A 155 -8.34 20.87 2.17
N LYS A 156 -9.53 21.33 2.55
CA LYS A 156 -10.37 20.66 3.55
C LYS A 156 -10.87 19.30 3.06
N ALA A 157 -11.23 19.19 1.77
CA ALA A 157 -11.61 17.91 1.17
C ALA A 157 -10.46 16.87 1.23
N ILE A 158 -9.21 17.32 1.01
CA ILE A 158 -8.03 16.47 1.20
C ILE A 158 -7.88 16.04 2.66
N HIS A 159 -8.13 16.94 3.61
CA HIS A 159 -8.12 16.55 5.03
C HIS A 159 -9.13 15.43 5.30
N GLU A 160 -10.35 15.52 4.78
CA GLU A 160 -11.38 14.49 4.92
C GLU A 160 -10.90 13.16 4.32
N GLN A 161 -10.37 13.18 3.10
CA GLN A 161 -9.83 12.00 2.43
C GLN A 161 -8.71 11.33 3.23
N PHE A 162 -7.69 12.09 3.65
CA PHE A 162 -6.55 11.51 4.37
C PHE A 162 -6.87 11.14 5.83
N SER A 163 -7.97 11.64 6.40
CA SER A 163 -8.41 11.25 7.75
C SER A 163 -8.80 9.76 7.84
N LEU A 164 -9.09 9.14 6.68
CA LEU A 164 -9.40 7.73 6.53
C LEU A 164 -8.17 6.83 6.65
N PHE A 165 -6.96 7.39 6.59
CA PHE A 165 -5.71 6.65 6.65
C PHE A 165 -5.09 6.71 8.04
N LYS A 166 -4.84 5.54 8.62
CA LYS A 166 -4.22 5.43 9.94
C LYS A 166 -2.70 5.29 9.81
N PRO A 167 -1.89 6.18 10.44
CA PRO A 167 -0.44 6.03 10.45
C PRO A 167 -0.05 4.81 11.30
N LEU A 168 0.56 3.81 10.66
CA LEU A 168 1.02 2.56 11.28
C LEU A 168 2.42 2.70 11.87
N GLU A 169 3.40 2.88 10.99
CA GLU A 169 4.82 2.76 11.30
C GLU A 169 5.58 3.92 10.66
N GLU A 170 6.49 4.52 11.43
CA GLU A 170 7.46 5.48 10.90
C GLU A 170 8.83 4.83 10.81
N THR A 171 9.48 4.95 9.65
CA THR A 171 10.85 4.49 9.42
C THR A 171 11.71 5.69 9.10
N ILE A 172 12.73 5.95 9.92
CA ILE A 172 13.71 7.01 9.67
C ILE A 172 14.98 6.34 9.15
N GLY A 173 15.46 6.77 7.99
CA GLY A 173 16.68 6.25 7.40
C GLY A 173 17.91 6.46 8.29
N GLU A 174 18.92 5.63 8.07
CA GLU A 174 20.20 5.70 8.78
C GLU A 174 21.35 5.92 7.79
N ASN A 175 22.50 6.38 8.30
CA ASN A 175 23.72 6.61 7.53
C ASN A 175 23.47 7.51 6.30
N GLU A 176 23.71 6.98 5.10
CA GLU A 176 23.55 7.68 3.82
C GLU A 176 22.10 8.06 3.52
N ASN A 177 21.13 7.44 4.20
CA ASN A 177 19.70 7.76 4.10
C ASN A 177 19.17 8.53 5.31
N ALA A 178 20.03 9.07 6.18
CA ALA A 178 19.60 9.80 7.38
C ALA A 178 18.70 11.01 7.10
N GLU A 179 18.74 11.52 5.87
CA GLU A 179 17.92 12.64 5.39
C GLU A 179 16.55 12.20 4.83
N LYS A 180 16.23 10.91 4.86
CA LYS A 180 14.98 10.36 4.33
C LYS A 180 14.22 9.61 5.42
N ALA A 181 12.91 9.75 5.41
CA ALA A 181 12.03 8.97 6.27
C ALA A 181 10.74 8.60 5.53
N PHE A 182 10.06 7.58 6.04
CA PHE A 182 8.80 7.09 5.51
C PHE A 182 7.78 6.95 6.65
N LEU A 183 6.52 7.25 6.35
CA LEU A 183 5.40 6.98 7.22
C LEU A 183 4.43 6.07 6.47
N THR A 184 4.28 4.85 6.97
CA THR A 184 3.36 3.85 6.41
C THR A 184 1.96 4.12 6.93
N PHE A 185 1.00 4.16 6.02
CA PHE A 185 -0.41 4.29 6.33
C PHE A 185 -1.13 2.99 6.04
N GLN A 186 -2.17 2.72 6.82
CA GLN A 186 -3.18 1.70 6.52
C GLN A 186 -4.50 2.37 6.21
N VAL A 187 -5.16 1.90 5.15
CA VAL A 187 -6.52 2.28 4.84
C VAL A 187 -7.47 1.64 5.87
N GLN A 188 -8.31 2.43 6.53
CA GLN A 188 -9.30 1.89 7.48
C GLN A 188 -10.16 0.81 6.79
N GLY A 189 -10.22 -0.39 7.37
CA GLY A 189 -11.05 -1.47 6.84
C GLY A 189 -10.39 -2.37 5.78
N GLY A 190 -9.08 -2.25 5.51
CA GLY A 190 -8.37 -3.13 4.57
C GLY A 190 -6.92 -3.44 4.93
N ASP A 191 -6.32 -4.35 4.16
CA ASP A 191 -4.89 -4.75 4.27
C ASP A 191 -3.97 -3.88 3.40
N ILE A 192 -4.50 -2.85 2.76
CA ILE A 192 -3.72 -1.98 1.87
C ILE A 192 -2.92 -0.99 2.70
N THR A 193 -1.63 -0.92 2.41
CA THR A 193 -0.72 0.08 2.95
C THR A 193 -0.05 0.88 1.86
N PHE A 194 0.29 2.12 2.17
CA PHE A 194 1.08 2.99 1.31
C PHE A 194 2.05 3.84 2.14
N ASN A 195 3.09 4.36 1.50
CA ASN A 195 4.11 5.15 2.18
C ASN A 195 4.05 6.61 1.77
N MET A 196 4.10 7.49 2.78
CA MET A 196 4.46 8.89 2.61
C MET A 196 5.95 9.06 2.83
N GLY A 197 6.65 9.69 1.90
CA GLY A 197 8.07 10.02 2.02
C GLY A 197 8.28 11.40 2.62
N PHE A 198 9.33 11.53 3.42
CA PHE A 198 9.76 12.74 4.08
C PHE A 198 11.24 12.97 3.80
N VAL A 199 11.63 14.25 3.67
CA VAL A 199 13.02 14.67 3.52
C VAL A 199 13.40 15.64 4.64
N LEU A 200 14.63 15.51 5.13
CA LEU A 200 15.20 16.40 6.13
C LEU A 200 15.62 17.72 5.47
N ASP A 201 15.00 18.83 5.88
CA ASP A 201 15.57 20.14 5.66
C ASP A 201 16.67 20.39 6.69
N SER A 202 17.92 20.12 6.31
CA SER A 202 19.09 20.26 7.17
C SER A 202 19.35 21.71 7.60
N LYS A 203 18.87 22.71 6.84
CA LYS A 203 19.05 24.13 7.20
C LYS A 203 18.17 24.55 8.37
N GLN A 204 16.94 24.04 8.42
CA GLN A 204 15.98 24.33 9.49
C GLN A 204 15.83 23.19 10.50
N ASN A 205 16.54 22.08 10.28
CA ASN A 205 16.47 20.85 11.06
C ASN A 205 15.03 20.36 11.29
N ARG A 206 14.26 20.23 10.20
CA ARG A 206 12.86 19.78 10.23
C ARG A 206 12.55 18.80 9.11
N TRP A 207 11.59 17.90 9.33
CA TRP A 207 11.07 17.05 8.25
C TRP A 207 10.06 17.81 7.40
N LEU A 208 10.10 17.55 6.10
CA LEU A 208 9.13 18.04 5.11
C LEU A 208 8.52 16.84 4.38
N ILE A 209 7.22 16.89 4.12
CA ILE A 209 6.52 15.88 3.32
C ILE A 209 6.97 16.04 1.86
N SER A 210 7.59 15.02 1.29
CA SER A 210 8.27 15.13 0.00
C SER A 210 7.60 14.36 -1.13
N THR A 211 7.02 13.21 -0.82
CA THR A 211 6.47 12.27 -1.80
C THR A 211 5.34 11.44 -1.18
N ILE A 212 4.47 10.93 -2.04
CA ILE A 212 3.50 9.89 -1.73
C ILE A 212 3.75 8.74 -2.70
N ASP A 213 3.48 7.50 -2.28
CA ASP A 213 3.67 6.30 -3.09
C ASP A 213 3.10 6.48 -4.51
N GLU A 214 3.91 6.19 -5.53
CA GLU A 214 3.50 6.34 -6.92
C GLU A 214 2.29 5.46 -7.27
N LYS A 215 2.07 4.35 -6.57
CA LYS A 215 0.86 3.54 -6.72
C LYS A 215 -0.40 4.31 -6.32
N PHE A 216 -0.32 5.10 -5.25
CA PHE A 216 -1.39 6.01 -4.85
C PHE A 216 -1.59 7.10 -5.92
N MET A 217 -0.49 7.68 -6.44
CA MET A 217 -0.54 8.69 -7.51
C MET A 217 -1.11 8.14 -8.83
N ARG A 218 -0.90 6.86 -9.12
CA ARG A 218 -1.43 6.19 -10.32
C ARG A 218 -2.86 5.68 -10.14
N GLY A 219 -3.51 5.95 -8.99
CA GLY A 219 -4.85 5.46 -8.70
C GLY A 219 -4.94 3.95 -8.50
N GLU A 220 -3.81 3.28 -8.25
CA GLU A 220 -3.76 1.85 -7.93
C GLU A 220 -4.22 1.59 -6.48
N ILE A 221 -4.26 2.64 -5.65
CA ILE A 221 -4.78 2.63 -4.28
C ILE A 221 -5.89 3.68 -4.21
N ASP A 222 -7.14 3.22 -4.14
CA ASP A 222 -8.32 4.09 -4.14
C ASP A 222 -8.56 4.64 -2.73
N ALA A 223 -8.69 5.96 -2.64
CA ALA A 223 -8.63 6.76 -1.42
C ALA A 223 -9.98 7.37 -1.02
N ASP A 224 -11.00 7.21 -1.87
CA ASP A 224 -12.30 7.83 -1.71
C ASP A 224 -13.28 6.84 -1.04
N MET A 225 -13.39 6.91 0.29
CA MET A 225 -14.25 5.97 1.06
C MET A 225 -15.68 6.48 1.30
N GLU A 226 -16.03 7.70 0.87
CA GLU A 226 -17.41 8.21 1.02
C GLU A 226 -18.32 7.87 -0.16
N ASN A 227 -17.76 7.36 -1.26
CA ASN A 227 -18.48 6.64 -2.31
C ASN A 227 -17.56 5.53 -2.82
N LEU A 228 -17.52 4.38 -2.14
CA LEU A 228 -16.89 3.19 -2.71
C LEU A 228 -17.74 2.70 -3.91
N PRO A 229 -17.35 2.85 -5.19
CA PRO A 229 -17.74 1.85 -6.16
C PRO A 229 -17.00 0.58 -5.74
N GLN A 230 -17.68 -0.30 -5.00
CA GLN A 230 -17.15 -1.57 -4.51
C GLN A 230 -16.32 -2.22 -5.63
N GLY A 231 -14.98 -2.15 -5.58
CA GLY A 231 -14.15 -2.68 -6.67
C GLY A 231 -14.51 -4.15 -6.92
N ASN A 232 -14.43 -4.61 -8.17
CA ASN A 232 -14.94 -5.93 -8.56
C ASN A 232 -14.45 -7.08 -7.65
N LEU A 233 -13.20 -7.02 -7.17
CA LEU A 233 -12.67 -8.00 -6.22
C LEU A 233 -13.38 -8.01 -4.87
N ASN A 234 -13.77 -6.85 -4.36
CA ASN A 234 -14.52 -6.75 -3.11
C ASN A 234 -15.96 -7.27 -3.29
N LYS A 235 -16.59 -6.96 -4.43
CA LYS A 235 -17.87 -7.56 -4.81
C LYS A 235 -17.79 -9.09 -4.82
N LEU A 236 -16.74 -9.66 -5.41
CA LEU A 236 -16.48 -11.10 -5.38
C LEU A 236 -16.30 -11.66 -3.96
N LYS A 237 -15.57 -10.97 -3.08
CA LYS A 237 -15.42 -11.40 -1.67
C LYS A 237 -16.75 -11.42 -0.91
N GLN A 238 -17.62 -10.43 -1.12
CA GLN A 238 -18.96 -10.40 -0.51
C GLN A 238 -19.83 -11.52 -1.06
N ILE A 239 -19.77 -11.77 -2.38
CA ILE A 239 -20.42 -12.93 -3.00
C ILE A 239 -19.89 -14.24 -2.39
N GLY A 240 -18.58 -14.38 -2.17
CA GLY A 240 -17.97 -15.56 -1.56
C GLY A 240 -18.47 -15.83 -0.14
N LEU A 241 -18.62 -14.78 0.67
CA LEU A 241 -19.19 -14.91 2.01
C LEU A 241 -20.65 -15.38 1.95
N ALA A 242 -21.45 -14.80 1.05
CA ALA A 242 -22.85 -15.18 0.88
C ALA A 242 -23.00 -16.62 0.35
N LEU A 243 -22.16 -17.04 -0.59
CA LEU A 243 -22.08 -18.43 -1.06
C LEU A 243 -21.81 -19.40 0.09
N ARG A 244 -20.88 -19.05 0.98
CA ARG A 244 -20.55 -19.85 2.18
C ARG A 244 -21.70 -19.91 3.18
N MET A 245 -22.41 -18.81 3.40
CA MET A 245 -23.60 -18.79 4.27
C MET A 245 -24.70 -19.68 3.70
N TYR A 246 -24.93 -19.62 2.38
CA TYR A 246 -25.87 -20.50 1.70
C TYR A 246 -25.48 -21.97 1.86
N SER A 247 -24.24 -22.35 1.55
CA SER A 247 -23.81 -23.76 1.61
C SER A 247 -23.90 -24.38 3.02
N GLN A 248 -23.72 -23.58 4.07
CA GLN A 248 -23.94 -24.04 5.45
C GLN A 248 -25.39 -24.48 5.72
N GLU A 249 -26.37 -23.82 5.07
CA GLU A 249 -27.78 -24.17 5.19
C GLU A 249 -28.19 -25.29 4.21
N TYR A 250 -27.47 -25.43 3.08
CA TYR A 250 -27.80 -26.36 2.01
C TYR A 250 -26.84 -27.56 1.89
N LYS A 251 -26.29 -28.03 3.01
CA LYS A 251 -25.45 -29.25 3.10
C LYS A 251 -24.26 -29.21 2.12
N GLU A 252 -23.46 -28.15 2.24
CA GLU A 252 -22.26 -27.86 1.43
C GLU A 252 -22.54 -27.53 -0.05
N GLN A 253 -23.80 -27.51 -0.50
CA GLN A 253 -24.11 -27.18 -1.89
C GLN A 253 -24.15 -25.67 -2.08
N PHE A 254 -23.41 -25.18 -3.07
CA PHE A 254 -23.58 -23.82 -3.55
C PHE A 254 -24.90 -23.70 -4.34
N PRO A 255 -25.48 -22.50 -4.44
CA PRO A 255 -26.79 -22.31 -5.05
C PRO A 255 -26.80 -22.71 -6.53
N PRO A 256 -27.92 -23.20 -7.08
CA PRO A 256 -28.01 -23.50 -8.50
C PRO A 256 -27.89 -22.25 -9.38
N LYS A 257 -28.27 -21.07 -8.88
CA LYS A 257 -28.05 -19.77 -9.53
C LYS A 257 -27.50 -18.76 -8.54
N LEU A 258 -26.68 -17.83 -9.04
CA LEU A 258 -26.12 -16.77 -8.19
C LEU A 258 -27.22 -15.84 -7.61
N ASP A 259 -28.32 -15.65 -8.33
CA ASP A 259 -29.47 -14.85 -7.88
C ASP A 259 -30.21 -15.46 -6.68
N ASP A 260 -30.06 -16.77 -6.41
CA ASP A 260 -30.70 -17.42 -5.25
C ASP A 260 -30.14 -16.86 -3.92
N LEU A 261 -28.95 -16.26 -3.94
CA LEU A 261 -28.38 -15.54 -2.79
C LEU A 261 -29.17 -14.28 -2.44
N LYS A 262 -29.78 -13.63 -3.45
CA LYS A 262 -30.66 -12.46 -3.26
C LYS A 262 -32.00 -12.91 -2.70
N GLU A 263 -32.61 -13.91 -3.35
CA GLU A 263 -33.92 -14.42 -2.96
C GLU A 263 -33.93 -15.03 -1.55
N GLY A 264 -32.81 -15.63 -1.14
CA GLY A 264 -32.60 -16.19 0.19
C GLY A 264 -32.15 -15.19 1.26
N GLY A 265 -31.96 -13.91 0.93
CA GLY A 265 -31.54 -12.87 1.89
C GLY A 265 -30.08 -12.95 2.36
N TYR A 266 -29.23 -13.71 1.66
CA TYR A 266 -27.80 -13.84 2.00
C TYR A 266 -26.98 -12.63 1.52
N LEU A 267 -27.37 -12.04 0.38
CA LEU A 267 -26.77 -10.82 -0.16
C LEU A 267 -27.77 -10.10 -1.07
N GLU A 268 -28.53 -9.15 -0.50
CA GLU A 268 -29.66 -8.49 -1.17
C GLU A 268 -29.24 -7.38 -2.15
N ASN A 269 -28.05 -6.79 -1.97
CA ASN A 269 -27.61 -5.66 -2.78
C ASN A 269 -27.30 -6.09 -4.23
N GLU A 270 -28.14 -5.66 -5.18
CA GLU A 270 -28.01 -6.01 -6.60
C GLU A 270 -26.68 -5.56 -7.23
N ASP A 271 -26.12 -4.41 -6.83
CA ASP A 271 -24.88 -3.90 -7.42
C ASP A 271 -23.68 -4.82 -7.12
N MET A 272 -23.75 -5.65 -6.07
CA MET A 272 -22.70 -6.64 -5.76
C MET A 272 -22.54 -7.69 -6.86
N TYR A 273 -23.58 -7.95 -7.64
CA TYR A 273 -23.58 -8.96 -8.70
C TYR A 273 -23.14 -8.38 -10.05
N ILE A 274 -22.86 -7.08 -10.09
CA ILE A 274 -22.53 -6.34 -11.29
C ILE A 274 -21.03 -6.02 -11.30
N TRP A 275 -20.31 -6.63 -12.22
CA TRP A 275 -18.94 -6.28 -12.59
C TRP A 275 -18.93 -4.97 -13.37
N THR A 276 -18.00 -4.07 -13.03
CA THR A 276 -17.77 -2.81 -13.73
C THR A 276 -16.42 -2.85 -14.44
N ASN A 277 -16.37 -2.68 -15.75
CA ASN A 277 -15.13 -2.60 -16.51
C ASN A 277 -14.30 -1.38 -16.04
N SER A 278 -13.06 -1.61 -15.61
CA SER A 278 -12.19 -0.53 -15.13
C SER A 278 -11.64 0.37 -16.24
N GLU A 279 -11.70 -0.03 -17.51
CA GLU A 279 -11.26 0.81 -18.64
C GLU A 279 -12.35 1.78 -19.11
N ASP A 280 -13.60 1.31 -19.23
CA ASP A 280 -14.69 2.08 -19.88
C ASP A 280 -15.94 2.27 -19.01
N GLY A 281 -15.93 1.76 -17.77
CA GLY A 281 -17.01 1.91 -16.80
C GLY A 281 -18.28 1.10 -17.11
N LYS A 282 -18.30 0.28 -18.17
CA LYS A 282 -19.48 -0.52 -18.52
C LYS A 282 -19.76 -1.59 -17.48
N LYS A 283 -21.03 -1.89 -17.29
CA LYS A 283 -21.53 -2.79 -16.25
C LYS A 283 -22.12 -4.07 -16.84
N PHE A 284 -21.69 -5.21 -16.32
CA PHE A 284 -22.14 -6.54 -16.73
C PHE A 284 -22.28 -7.45 -15.50
N PRO A 285 -23.16 -8.45 -15.49
CA PRO A 285 -23.20 -9.39 -14.37
C PRO A 285 -21.94 -10.26 -14.34
N PHE A 286 -21.54 -10.67 -13.14
CA PHE A 286 -20.53 -11.73 -12.99
C PHE A 286 -21.02 -13.06 -13.57
N VAL A 287 -20.08 -13.91 -14.00
CA VAL A 287 -20.38 -15.25 -14.54
C VAL A 287 -20.18 -16.29 -13.44
N TYR A 288 -21.18 -17.15 -13.25
CA TYR A 288 -21.21 -18.15 -12.18
C TYR A 288 -21.01 -19.59 -12.70
N CYS A 289 -20.29 -20.42 -11.94
CA CYS A 289 -20.12 -21.85 -12.18
C CYS A 289 -21.03 -22.66 -11.24
N PRO A 290 -22.20 -23.15 -11.71
CA PRO A 290 -23.12 -23.92 -10.86
C PRO A 290 -22.64 -25.36 -10.63
N GLY A 291 -23.21 -26.01 -9.61
CA GLY A 291 -23.02 -27.44 -9.35
C GLY A 291 -21.77 -27.81 -8.56
N LEU A 292 -21.07 -26.82 -8.01
CA LEU A 292 -19.94 -27.01 -7.09
C LEU A 292 -20.42 -27.19 -5.64
N LYS A 293 -19.54 -27.73 -4.79
CA LYS A 293 -19.74 -27.89 -3.34
C LYS A 293 -18.55 -27.35 -2.56
N GLU A 294 -18.73 -27.03 -1.28
CA GLU A 294 -17.61 -26.59 -0.42
C GLU A 294 -16.48 -27.64 -0.32
N SER A 295 -16.82 -28.93 -0.39
CA SER A 295 -15.87 -30.04 -0.33
C SER A 295 -15.13 -30.33 -1.64
N ASP A 296 -15.40 -29.57 -2.70
CA ASP A 296 -14.59 -29.62 -3.93
C ASP A 296 -13.16 -29.08 -3.69
N SER A 297 -12.27 -29.23 -4.68
CA SER A 297 -10.91 -28.67 -4.60
C SER A 297 -10.94 -27.15 -4.51
N VAL A 298 -10.21 -26.58 -3.54
CA VAL A 298 -10.09 -25.13 -3.31
C VAL A 298 -9.59 -24.34 -4.53
N GLU A 299 -8.89 -25.02 -5.46
CA GLU A 299 -8.44 -24.44 -6.73
C GLU A 299 -9.59 -24.20 -7.73
N LYS A 300 -10.80 -24.71 -7.46
CA LYS A 300 -11.95 -24.50 -8.35
C LYS A 300 -12.46 -23.07 -8.25
N MET A 301 -12.75 -22.50 -9.41
CA MET A 301 -13.31 -21.17 -9.58
C MET A 301 -14.84 -21.25 -9.60
N ILE A 302 -15.51 -20.34 -8.91
CA ILE A 302 -16.98 -20.35 -8.77
C ILE A 302 -17.66 -19.10 -9.35
N VAL A 303 -17.00 -17.95 -9.33
CA VAL A 303 -17.49 -16.72 -9.97
C VAL A 303 -16.31 -16.05 -10.69
N ALA A 304 -16.54 -15.48 -11.86
CA ALA A 304 -15.52 -14.74 -12.59
C ALA A 304 -16.09 -13.50 -13.26
N ALA A 305 -15.22 -12.51 -13.48
CA ALA A 305 -15.52 -11.37 -14.33
C ALA A 305 -15.96 -11.86 -15.73
N PRO A 306 -16.94 -11.19 -16.36
CA PRO A 306 -17.42 -11.56 -17.68
C PRO A 306 -16.37 -11.31 -18.77
N ALA A 307 -15.48 -10.35 -18.55
CA ALA A 307 -14.35 -10.06 -19.42
C ALA A 307 -13.03 -9.91 -18.66
N ALA A 308 -11.92 -10.03 -19.39
CA ALA A 308 -10.59 -9.68 -18.90
C ALA A 308 -10.26 -8.24 -19.31
N VAL A 309 -9.53 -7.53 -18.46
CA VAL A 309 -9.08 -6.15 -18.69
C VAL A 309 -7.56 -6.14 -18.60
N ASP A 310 -6.90 -5.60 -19.62
CA ASP A 310 -5.43 -5.63 -19.77
C ASP A 310 -4.81 -7.04 -19.57
N GLY A 311 -5.50 -8.08 -20.02
CA GLY A 311 -5.04 -9.48 -19.90
C GLY A 311 -5.26 -10.12 -18.52
N TRP A 312 -5.92 -9.42 -17.59
CA TRP A 312 -6.24 -9.93 -16.25
C TRP A 312 -7.75 -10.12 -16.07
N ARG A 313 -8.14 -11.18 -15.35
CA ARG A 313 -9.52 -11.47 -15.01
C ARG A 313 -9.70 -11.57 -13.50
N GLU A 314 -10.70 -10.89 -12.95
CA GLU A 314 -11.09 -11.12 -11.56
C GLU A 314 -11.82 -12.45 -11.41
N VAL A 315 -11.41 -13.25 -10.42
CA VAL A 315 -11.94 -14.59 -10.16
C VAL A 315 -12.16 -14.78 -8.67
N LEU A 316 -13.23 -15.51 -8.32
CA LEU A 316 -13.54 -16.01 -6.98
C LEU A 316 -13.42 -17.53 -6.98
N PHE A 317 -12.73 -18.07 -5.98
CA PHE A 317 -12.57 -19.49 -5.73
C PHE A 317 -13.57 -19.98 -4.70
N ILE A 318 -13.78 -21.31 -4.67
CA ILE A 318 -14.75 -21.94 -3.75
C ILE A 318 -14.42 -21.72 -2.26
N ASP A 319 -13.16 -21.46 -1.92
CA ASP A 319 -12.71 -21.20 -0.55
C ASP A 319 -12.98 -19.74 -0.10
N GLY A 320 -13.51 -18.91 -1.00
CA GLY A 320 -13.80 -17.50 -0.78
C GLY A 320 -12.66 -16.55 -1.12
N HIS A 321 -11.50 -17.06 -1.56
CA HIS A 321 -10.41 -16.23 -2.07
C HIS A 321 -10.80 -15.59 -3.41
N ALA A 322 -10.42 -14.32 -3.59
CA ALA A 322 -10.63 -13.61 -4.85
C ALA A 322 -9.36 -12.89 -5.30
N GLU A 323 -9.02 -13.00 -6.58
CA GLU A 323 -7.81 -12.43 -7.15
C GLU A 323 -7.97 -11.99 -8.60
N LYS A 324 -6.98 -11.25 -9.10
CA LYS A 324 -6.75 -11.06 -10.53
C LYS A 324 -5.87 -12.19 -11.03
N MET A 325 -6.41 -13.00 -11.95
CA MET A 325 -5.72 -14.09 -12.61
C MET A 325 -5.37 -13.68 -14.04
N ASP A 326 -4.20 -14.10 -14.53
CA ASP A 326 -3.85 -13.96 -15.94
C ASP A 326 -4.89 -14.70 -16.82
N GLU A 327 -5.32 -14.08 -17.92
CA GLU A 327 -6.41 -14.59 -18.76
C GLU A 327 -6.12 -15.97 -19.36
N GLU A 328 -4.87 -16.26 -19.72
CA GLU A 328 -4.51 -17.56 -20.27
C GLU A 328 -4.55 -18.64 -19.18
N LYS A 329 -4.07 -18.30 -17.97
CA LYS A 329 -4.22 -19.18 -16.80
C LYS A 329 -5.68 -19.44 -16.44
N PHE A 330 -6.54 -18.43 -16.54
CA PHE A 330 -7.98 -18.59 -16.32
C PHE A 330 -8.60 -19.59 -17.30
N LYS A 331 -8.29 -19.45 -18.60
CA LYS A 331 -8.80 -20.37 -19.63
C LYS A 331 -8.33 -21.81 -19.38
N GLU A 332 -7.07 -22.00 -19.05
CA GLU A 332 -6.52 -23.32 -18.71
C GLU A 332 -7.22 -23.92 -17.49
N ALA A 333 -7.40 -23.14 -16.43
CA ALA A 333 -8.08 -23.56 -15.21
C ALA A 333 -9.56 -23.88 -15.46
N ALA A 334 -10.27 -23.03 -16.22
CA ALA A 334 -11.68 -23.23 -16.56
C ALA A 334 -11.87 -24.50 -17.41
N ALA A 335 -10.99 -24.74 -18.39
CA ALA A 335 -10.99 -25.95 -19.21
C ALA A 335 -10.71 -27.21 -18.36
N LYS A 336 -9.70 -27.16 -17.47
CA LYS A 336 -9.37 -28.26 -16.55
C LYS A 336 -10.53 -28.58 -15.59
N GLN A 337 -11.26 -27.56 -15.14
CA GLN A 337 -12.46 -27.69 -14.31
C GLN A 337 -13.68 -28.20 -15.12
N GLY A 338 -13.62 -28.18 -16.46
CA GLY A 338 -14.77 -28.47 -17.32
C GLY A 338 -15.84 -27.38 -17.27
N TRP A 339 -15.49 -26.17 -16.82
CA TRP A 339 -16.40 -25.03 -16.79
C TRP A 339 -16.60 -24.52 -18.22
N LYS A 340 -17.81 -24.72 -18.76
CA LYS A 340 -18.23 -24.17 -20.06
C LYS A 340 -18.50 -22.67 -19.94
N PHE A 341 -17.43 -21.90 -19.76
CA PHE A 341 -17.48 -20.45 -19.67
C PHE A 341 -17.99 -19.86 -20.99
N LYS A 342 -18.98 -18.97 -20.92
CA LYS A 342 -19.45 -18.17 -22.06
C LYS A 342 -19.37 -16.72 -21.63
N GLY A 343 -18.31 -16.01 -22.04
CA GLY A 343 -18.21 -14.57 -21.82
C GLY A 343 -19.42 -13.83 -22.40
N LEU A 344 -19.88 -12.77 -21.72
CA LEU A 344 -21.15 -12.09 -22.01
C LEU A 344 -21.07 -10.97 -23.05
N VAL A 345 -19.88 -10.60 -23.54
CA VAL A 345 -19.74 -9.45 -24.46
C VAL A 345 -20.41 -9.79 -25.78
N LYS A 346 -21.45 -9.04 -26.16
CA LYS A 346 -22.06 -9.13 -27.49
C LYS A 346 -21.37 -8.14 -28.43
N LYS A 347 -21.54 -8.34 -29.74
CA LYS A 347 -20.98 -7.47 -30.76
C LYS A 347 -21.39 -6.01 -30.53
N GLU A 348 -22.63 -5.78 -30.12
CA GLU A 348 -23.22 -4.46 -29.93
C GLU A 348 -22.58 -3.67 -28.77
N ASP A 349 -21.95 -4.36 -27.83
CA ASP A 349 -21.33 -3.78 -26.64
C ASP A 349 -19.89 -3.29 -26.89
N ILE A 350 -19.32 -3.64 -28.05
CA ILE A 350 -17.99 -3.23 -28.49
C ILE A 350 -18.10 -1.87 -29.18
N PRO A 351 -17.32 -0.84 -28.80
CA PRO A 351 -17.36 0.46 -29.48
C PRO A 351 -17.17 0.31 -30.99
N ALA A 352 -17.95 1.05 -31.80
CA ALA A 352 -17.90 0.95 -33.26
C ALA A 352 -16.47 1.07 -33.81
N MET A 353 -15.67 1.98 -33.24
CA MET A 353 -14.25 2.16 -33.60
C MET A 353 -13.40 0.90 -33.34
N LYS A 354 -13.61 0.22 -32.19
CA LYS A 354 -12.93 -1.04 -31.87
C LYS A 354 -13.42 -2.18 -32.77
N GLN A 355 -14.72 -2.24 -33.09
CA GLN A 355 -15.24 -3.21 -34.05
C GLN A 355 -14.59 -3.02 -35.43
N ASP A 356 -14.47 -1.78 -35.89
CA ASP A 356 -13.85 -1.46 -37.17
C ASP A 356 -12.35 -1.76 -37.18
N GLU A 357 -11.65 -1.55 -36.07
CA GLU A 357 -10.27 -1.98 -35.88
C GLU A 357 -10.15 -3.51 -35.99
N ILE A 358 -11.01 -4.28 -35.31
CA ILE A 358 -11.03 -5.74 -35.39
C ILE A 358 -11.29 -6.18 -36.85
N ARG A 359 -12.27 -5.58 -37.54
CA ARG A 359 -12.56 -5.87 -38.95
C ARG A 359 -11.36 -5.55 -39.85
N ALA A 360 -10.66 -4.44 -39.59
CA ALA A 360 -9.47 -4.05 -40.34
C ALA A 360 -8.31 -5.03 -40.12
N LEU A 361 -8.16 -5.54 -38.89
CA LEU A 361 -7.21 -6.60 -38.58
C LEU A 361 -7.60 -7.92 -39.27
N VAL A 362 -8.89 -8.30 -39.26
CA VAL A 362 -9.35 -9.53 -39.93
C VAL A 362 -9.04 -9.52 -41.42
N LYS A 363 -9.22 -8.38 -42.12
CA LYS A 363 -8.83 -8.24 -43.53
C LYS A 363 -7.35 -8.52 -43.77
N LYS A 364 -6.48 -8.16 -42.81
CA LYS A 364 -5.03 -8.41 -42.88
C LYS A 364 -4.65 -9.87 -42.60
N LEU A 365 -5.57 -10.71 -42.11
CA LEU A 365 -5.36 -12.16 -42.06
C LEU A 365 -5.35 -12.79 -43.45
N GLY A 366 -5.93 -12.15 -44.48
CA GLY A 366 -5.86 -12.59 -45.87
C GLY A 366 -4.72 -11.96 -46.68
N ASP A 367 -3.80 -11.25 -46.04
CA ASP A 367 -2.69 -10.59 -46.76
C ASP A 367 -1.78 -11.62 -47.45
N SER A 368 -1.24 -11.29 -48.61
CA SER A 368 -0.28 -12.13 -49.34
C SER A 368 1.02 -12.39 -48.56
N ASP A 369 1.46 -11.46 -47.70
CA ASP A 369 2.66 -11.59 -46.87
C ASP A 369 2.38 -12.41 -45.60
N SER A 370 3.03 -13.55 -45.45
CA SER A 370 2.90 -14.44 -44.29
C SER A 370 3.30 -13.79 -42.97
N THR A 371 4.21 -12.82 -43.01
CA THR A 371 4.69 -12.09 -41.83
C THR A 371 3.58 -11.18 -41.29
N VAL A 372 2.91 -10.48 -42.19
CA VAL A 372 1.76 -9.62 -41.88
C VAL A 372 0.62 -10.45 -41.29
N ARG A 373 0.34 -11.64 -41.86
CA ARG A 373 -0.66 -12.57 -41.30
C ARG A 373 -0.31 -13.01 -39.89
N ALA A 374 0.93 -13.42 -39.66
CA ALA A 374 1.39 -13.89 -38.34
C ALA A 374 1.36 -12.80 -37.27
N GLU A 375 1.78 -11.57 -37.59
CA GLU A 375 1.71 -10.44 -36.67
C GLU A 375 0.27 -10.00 -36.39
N THR A 376 -0.57 -10.01 -37.41
CA THR A 376 -1.99 -9.68 -37.29
C THR A 376 -2.71 -10.68 -36.40
N LYS A 377 -2.43 -11.98 -36.57
CA LYS A 377 -2.94 -13.03 -35.69
C LYS A 377 -2.56 -12.79 -34.23
N LYS A 378 -1.28 -12.45 -33.95
CA LYS A 378 -0.84 -12.10 -32.60
C LYS A 378 -1.60 -10.90 -32.03
N LYS A 379 -1.87 -9.87 -32.85
CA LYS A 379 -2.66 -8.69 -32.44
C LYS A 379 -4.11 -9.06 -32.12
N ILE A 380 -4.77 -9.84 -32.97
CA ILE A 380 -6.15 -10.28 -32.75
C ILE A 380 -6.26 -11.18 -31.52
N VAL A 381 -5.30 -12.09 -31.32
CA VAL A 381 -5.25 -12.94 -30.11
C VAL A 381 -5.03 -12.08 -28.86
N LYS A 382 -4.20 -11.03 -28.93
CA LYS A 382 -3.98 -10.09 -27.83
C LYS A 382 -5.22 -9.28 -27.47
N LEU A 383 -6.11 -9.00 -28.43
CA LEU A 383 -7.42 -8.37 -28.17
C LEU A 383 -8.38 -9.29 -27.40
N GLY A 384 -8.10 -10.60 -27.38
CA GLY A 384 -8.82 -11.56 -26.54
C GLY A 384 -10.30 -11.68 -26.89
N ILE A 385 -11.10 -11.90 -25.86
CA ILE A 385 -12.54 -12.20 -25.95
C ILE A 385 -13.38 -11.05 -26.52
N ASP A 386 -12.90 -9.81 -26.47
CA ASP A 386 -13.57 -8.65 -27.07
C ASP A 386 -13.60 -8.74 -28.60
N ALA A 387 -12.65 -9.46 -29.19
CA ALA A 387 -12.65 -9.69 -30.63
C ALA A 387 -13.67 -10.76 -31.04
N PHE A 388 -14.01 -11.71 -30.16
CA PHE A 388 -14.75 -12.93 -30.53
C PHE A 388 -16.13 -12.66 -31.13
N PRO A 389 -16.97 -11.75 -30.57
CA PRO A 389 -18.28 -11.46 -31.16
C PRO A 389 -18.21 -10.85 -32.57
N VAL A 390 -17.14 -10.11 -32.87
CA VAL A 390 -16.90 -9.53 -34.21
C VAL A 390 -16.28 -10.56 -35.14
N LEU A 391 -15.38 -11.42 -34.64
CA LEU A 391 -14.77 -12.50 -35.40
C LEU A 391 -15.77 -13.55 -35.86
N GLU A 392 -16.84 -13.78 -35.10
CA GLU A 392 -17.92 -14.70 -35.48
C GLU A 392 -18.57 -14.36 -36.83
N GLU A 393 -18.59 -13.07 -37.21
CA GLU A 393 -19.06 -12.59 -38.52
C GLU A 393 -18.26 -13.22 -39.68
N PHE A 394 -16.98 -13.56 -39.45
CA PHE A 394 -16.03 -13.98 -40.48
C PHE A 394 -15.81 -15.49 -40.52
N THR A 395 -16.58 -16.26 -39.76
CA THR A 395 -16.51 -17.74 -39.77
C THR A 395 -16.82 -18.36 -41.14
N ASN A 396 -17.53 -17.63 -42.00
CA ASN A 396 -17.87 -18.01 -43.36
C ASN A 396 -17.38 -16.99 -44.41
N ASP A 397 -16.33 -16.22 -44.12
CA ASP A 397 -15.73 -15.23 -45.03
C ASP A 397 -15.38 -15.85 -46.42
N PRO A 398 -15.47 -15.14 -47.56
CA PRO A 398 -15.08 -15.71 -48.86
C PRO A 398 -13.60 -16.11 -48.99
N ASP A 399 -12.71 -15.48 -48.22
CA ASP A 399 -11.27 -15.82 -48.23
C ASP A 399 -10.99 -17.09 -47.39
N PRO A 400 -10.39 -18.15 -47.97
CA PRO A 400 -10.10 -19.39 -47.26
C PRO A 400 -9.11 -19.24 -46.10
N GLU A 401 -8.15 -18.33 -46.20
CA GLU A 401 -7.14 -18.09 -45.17
C GLU A 401 -7.79 -17.39 -43.97
N ILE A 402 -8.61 -16.35 -44.22
CA ILE A 402 -9.36 -15.64 -43.18
C ILE A 402 -10.30 -16.60 -42.45
N ARG A 403 -11.08 -17.41 -43.17
CA ARG A 403 -11.96 -18.42 -42.54
C ARG A 403 -11.21 -19.37 -41.65
N LEU A 404 -10.08 -19.90 -42.12
CA LEU A 404 -9.30 -20.91 -41.40
C LEU A 404 -8.72 -20.30 -40.12
N GLU A 405 -8.12 -19.11 -40.23
CA GLU A 405 -7.51 -18.43 -39.09
C GLU A 405 -8.54 -17.95 -38.08
N VAL A 406 -9.65 -17.36 -38.52
CA VAL A 406 -10.76 -16.97 -37.63
C VAL A 406 -11.31 -18.17 -36.87
N LYS A 407 -11.53 -19.32 -37.55
CA LYS A 407 -11.97 -20.55 -36.86
C LYS A 407 -10.92 -21.07 -35.89
N ASN A 408 -9.63 -20.95 -36.20
CA ASN A 408 -8.58 -21.39 -35.30
C ASN A 408 -8.45 -20.48 -34.07
N ILE A 409 -8.63 -19.17 -34.22
CA ILE A 409 -8.67 -18.21 -33.11
C ILE A 409 -9.90 -18.47 -32.24
N LEU A 410 -11.08 -18.66 -32.85
CA LEU A 410 -12.33 -18.94 -32.14
C LEU A 410 -12.40 -20.34 -31.52
N LYS A 411 -11.54 -21.29 -31.90
CA LYS A 411 -11.41 -22.58 -31.18
C LYS A 411 -10.83 -22.41 -29.78
N GLY A 412 -10.18 -21.28 -29.49
CA GLY A 412 -9.73 -20.89 -28.15
C GLY A 412 -10.80 -20.15 -27.33
N LYS A 413 -12.07 -20.19 -27.77
CA LYS A 413 -13.24 -19.63 -27.08
C LYS A 413 -13.75 -20.52 -25.96
#